data_AF-A0A2A3ZCX7-F1
#
_entry.id   AF-A0A2A3ZCX7-F1
#
_cell.length_a   1.000
_cell.length_b   1.000
_cell.length_c   1.000
_cell.angle_alpha   90.00
_cell.angle_beta   90.00
_cell.angle_gamma   90.00
#
_symmetry.space_group_name_H-M   'P 1'
#
loop_
_entity.id
_entity.type
_entity.pdbx_description
1 polymer ?
#
loop_
_entity_poly.entity_id
_entity_poly.type
_entity_poly.pdbx_seq_one_letter_code
_entity_poly.pdbx_strand_id
1 'polypeptide(L)' 'MTTQKTQPTDADVGEFLQAAVPNKRREDGIRLEAVFSEVTGTQPVLWGPSIVRLASNSGHPS' A
#
# COMPACT_ATOMS: atom_id res chain seq x y z
N MET A 1 6.98 5.19 -25.09
CA MET A 1 7.00 4.19 -24.00
C MET A 1 7.01 4.95 -22.67
N THR A 2 5.86 5.16 -22.05
CA THR A 2 5.77 5.85 -20.74
C THR A 2 6.00 4.81 -19.66
N THR A 3 7.23 4.70 -19.16
CA THR A 3 7.53 3.77 -18.06
C THR A 3 6.93 4.34 -16.78
N GLN A 4 6.15 3.53 -16.06
CA GLN A 4 5.68 3.91 -14.74
C GLN A 4 6.92 4.03 -13.83
N LYS A 5 7.18 5.24 -13.33
CA LYS A 5 8.35 5.51 -12.45
C LYS A 5 8.20 4.90 -11.07
N THR A 6 6.98 4.51 -10.70
CA THR A 6 6.65 3.84 -9.44
C THR A 6 6.25 2.41 -9.76
N GLN A 7 6.97 1.47 -9.18
CA GLN A 7 6.79 0.03 -9.33
C GLN A 7 6.48 -0.55 -7.95
N PRO A 8 5.72 -1.65 -7.87
CA PRO A 8 5.54 -2.36 -6.61
C PRO A 8 6.91 -2.78 -6.08
N THR A 9 7.16 -2.48 -4.82
CA THR A 9 8.36 -2.88 -4.09
C THR A 9 8.00 -3.94 -3.07
N ASP A 10 8.93 -4.85 -2.80
CA ASP A 10 8.86 -5.85 -1.73
C ASP A 10 9.06 -5.24 -0.33
N ALA A 11 8.99 -3.91 -0.23
CA ALA A 11 9.17 -3.20 1.03
C ALA A 11 7.96 -3.44 1.94
N ASP A 12 8.24 -3.65 3.23
CA ASP A 12 7.22 -3.86 4.24
C ASP A 12 6.39 -2.56 4.44
N VAL A 13 5.08 -2.67 4.23
CA VAL A 13 4.18 -1.53 4.33
C VAL A 13 4.04 -1.08 5.79
N GLY A 14 4.05 -2.02 6.74
CA GLY A 14 3.99 -1.72 8.17
C GLY A 14 5.18 -0.89 8.62
N GLU A 15 6.41 -1.29 8.26
CA GLU A 15 7.64 -0.56 8.58
C GLU A 15 7.65 0.84 7.94
N PHE A 16 7.20 0.96 6.69
CA PHE A 16 7.08 2.25 6.02
C PHE A 16 6.07 3.18 6.70
N LEU A 17 4.92 2.63 7.10
CA LEU A 17 3.90 3.39 7.83
C LEU A 17 4.44 3.84 9.20
N GLN A 18 5.17 2.98 9.91
CA GLN A 18 5.81 3.34 11.18
C GLN A 18 6.89 4.43 11.01
N ALA A 19 7.65 4.39 9.92
CA ALA A 19 8.63 5.43 9.59
C ALA A 19 7.99 6.73 9.05
N ALA A 20 6.69 6.74 8.77
CA ALA A 20 6.02 7.89 8.18
C ALA A 20 6.00 9.09 9.15
N VAL A 21 6.46 10.22 8.63
CA VAL A 21 6.40 11.53 9.29
C VAL A 21 5.67 12.53 8.39
N PRO A 22 4.89 13.46 8.98
CA PRO A 22 4.61 13.65 10.41
C PRO A 22 3.67 12.57 11.00
N ASN A 23 3.55 12.48 12.34
CA ASN A 23 2.81 11.40 13.05
C ASN A 23 1.39 11.15 12.51
N LYS A 24 0.69 12.23 12.11
CA LYS A 24 -0.64 12.12 11.49
C LYS A 24 -0.65 11.22 10.25
N ARG A 25 0.41 11.27 9.43
CA ARG A 25 0.54 10.43 8.23
C ARG A 25 0.67 8.95 8.58
N ARG A 26 1.34 8.62 9.68
CA ARG A 26 1.42 7.26 10.22
C ARG A 26 0.04 6.79 10.67
N GLU A 27 -0.64 7.58 11.51
CA GLU A 27 -1.97 7.23 12.03
C GLU A 27 -3.00 7.02 10.92
N ASP A 28 -3.03 7.92 9.94
CA ASP A 28 -3.92 7.83 8.79
C ASP A 28 -3.58 6.60 7.92
N GLY A 29 -2.29 6.31 7.71
CA GLY A 29 -1.85 5.17 6.93
C GLY A 29 -2.17 3.82 7.57
N ILE A 30 -2.00 3.68 8.90
CA ILE A 30 -2.38 2.47 9.65
C ILE A 30 -3.90 2.26 9.60
N ARG A 31 -4.70 3.33 9.73
CA ARG A 31 -6.16 3.23 9.58
C ARG A 31 -6.57 2.79 8.18
N LEU A 32 -5.94 3.35 7.15
CA LEU A 32 -6.21 2.97 5.76
C LEU A 32 -5.82 1.52 5.50
N GLU A 33 -4.68 1.06 5.99
CA GLU A 33 -4.27 -0.35 5.91
C GLU A 33 -5.33 -1.28 6.54
N ALA A 34 -5.78 -0.96 7.75
CA ALA A 34 -6.81 -1.75 8.44
C ALA A 34 -8.12 -1.80 7.63
N VAL A 35 -8.63 -0.64 7.19
CA VAL A 35 -9.87 -0.55 6.40
C VAL A 35 -9.74 -1.30 5.07
N PHE A 36 -8.62 -1.16 4.38
CA PHE A 36 -8.42 -1.82 3.10
C PHE A 36 -8.26 -3.34 3.22
N SER A 37 -7.54 -3.79 4.25
CA SER A 37 -7.41 -5.22 4.55
C SER A 37 -8.76 -5.83 4.92
N GLU A 38 -9.58 -5.12 5.71
CA GLU A 38 -10.92 -5.56 6.09
C GLU A 38 -11.86 -5.64 4.88
N VAL A 39 -11.88 -4.61 4.03
CA VAL A 39 -12.83 -4.50 2.91
C VAL A 39 -12.44 -5.39 1.72
N THR A 40 -11.14 -5.51 1.44
CA THR A 40 -10.64 -6.17 0.21
C THR A 40 -10.03 -7.55 0.49
N GLY A 41 -9.61 -7.82 1.73
CA GLY A 41 -8.84 -9.00 2.09
C GLY A 41 -7.39 -8.97 1.57
N THR A 42 -6.95 -7.86 0.98
CA THR A 42 -5.62 -7.74 0.38
C THR A 42 -4.73 -6.79 1.16
N GLN A 43 -3.45 -7.16 1.28
CA GLN A 43 -2.44 -6.30 1.87
C GLN A 43 -2.05 -5.17 0.91
N PRO A 44 -1.93 -3.92 1.40
CA PRO A 44 -1.40 -2.83 0.61
C PRO A 44 0.04 -3.13 0.18
N VAL A 45 0.45 -2.58 -0.97
CA VAL A 45 1.81 -2.70 -1.51
C VAL A 45 2.39 -1.30 -1.67
N LEU A 46 3.68 -1.15 -1.36
CA LEU A 46 4.41 0.09 -1.61
C LEU A 46 4.79 0.19 -3.07
N TRP A 47 4.55 1.36 -3.66
CA TRP A 47 4.89 1.69 -5.04
C TRP A 47 5.88 2.86 -5.04
N GLY A 48 7.14 2.57 -4.68
CA GLY A 48 8.18 3.59 -4.49
C GLY A 48 8.05 4.37 -3.16
N PRO A 49 8.84 5.44 -2.96
CA PRO A 49 9.09 6.03 -1.64
C PRO A 49 7.91 6.82 -1.04
N SER A 50 6.81 6.99 -1.78
CA SER A 50 5.73 7.90 -1.38
C SER A 50 4.32 7.41 -1.70
N ILE A 51 4.15 6.25 -2.36
CA ILE A 51 2.85 5.79 -2.86
C ILE A 51 2.54 4.42 -2.29
N VAL A 52 1.35 4.27 -1.69
CA VAL A 52 0.79 2.98 -1.27
C VAL A 52 -0.38 2.67 -2.20
N ARG A 53 -0.46 1.45 -2.73
CA ARG A 53 -1.55 0.99 -3.61
C ARG A 53 -2.06 -0.37 -3.16
N LEU A 54 -3.35 -0.62 -3.36
CA LEU A 54 -3.96 -1.94 -3.18
C LEU A 54 -3.55 -2.87 -4.31
N ALA A 55 -3.02 -4.04 -3.97
CA ALA A 55 -2.96 -5.12 -4.93
C ALA A 55 -4.40 -5.62 -5.18
N SER A 56 -4.86 -5.50 -6.42
CA SER A 56 -6.11 -6.16 -6.84
C SER A 56 -5.71 -7.54 -7.36
N ASN A 57 -6.03 -8.60 -6.61
CA ASN A 57 -5.93 -9.95 -7.15
C ASN A 57 -7.20 -10.22 -7.96
N SER A 58 -7.21 -9.82 -9.23
CA SER A 58 -8.26 -10.19 -10.18
C SER A 58 -8.08 -11.64 -10.61
N GLY A 59 -8.26 -12.57 -9.67
CA GLY A 59 -8.59 -13.96 -9.95
C GLY A 59 -10.10 -14.10 -10.11
N HIS A 60 -10.62 -13.68 -11.25
CA HIS A 60 -11.96 -14.10 -11.69
C HIS A 60 -11.77 -15.44 -12.40
N PRO A 61 -12.15 -16.59 -11.81
CA PRO A 61 -12.15 -17.84 -12.56
C PRO A 61 -13.22 -17.72 -13.65
N SER A 62 -12.78 -17.70 -14.91
CA SER A 62 -13.65 -18.04 -16.06
C SER A 62 -13.82 -19.54 -16.14
#